data_AF-A0A945KU24-F1
#
_entry.id   AF-A0A945KU24-F1
#
_cell.length_a   1.000
_cell.length_b   1.000
_cell.length_c   1.000
_cell.angle_alpha   90.00
_cell.angle_beta   90.00
_cell.angle_gamma   90.00
#
_symmetry.space_group_name_H-M   'P 1'
#
loop_
_entity.id
_entity.type
_entity.pdbx_description
1 polymer ?
#
loop_
_entity_poly.entity_id
_entity_poly.type
_entity_poly.pdbx_seq_one_letter_code
_entity_poly.pdbx_strand_id
1 'polypeptide(L)'
;MIGKRIIAAALFAPWLLLTAPIAGTGVKAADVAFLAGVADLPLMPGLREIPDATMIFDKPHGRLIQAVAVSEKGSADSPAIGLPALWRFYDETLPQLGWRRAGQGYYVRDGEGLRISAEKNGPIVTVRFAIAPGTE
;
A
#
# COMPACT_ATOMS: atom_id res chain seq x y z
N MET A 1 13.03 -81.48 -10.25
CA MET A 1 14.09 -81.11 -11.21
C MET A 1 14.06 -79.60 -11.34
N ILE A 2 15.06 -78.87 -10.81
CA ILE A 2 16.23 -78.36 -11.56
C ILE A 2 15.75 -77.61 -12.82
N GLY A 3 16.07 -76.33 -13.07
CA GLY A 3 17.11 -75.49 -12.48
C GLY A 3 17.04 -74.04 -12.97
N LYS A 4 18.01 -73.29 -12.47
CA LYS A 4 18.23 -71.84 -12.55
C LYS A 4 18.36 -71.30 -14.00
N ARG A 5 17.77 -70.11 -14.21
CA ARG A 5 18.23 -68.86 -14.87
C ARG A 5 19.30 -68.96 -15.97
N ILE A 6 19.18 -68.12 -17.01
CA ILE A 6 20.20 -67.13 -17.48
C ILE A 6 19.70 -66.37 -18.75
N ILE A 7 19.62 -65.03 -18.64
CA ILE A 7 20.12 -63.93 -19.54
C ILE A 7 19.75 -64.01 -21.05
N ALA A 8 19.33 -62.98 -21.81
CA ALA A 8 19.26 -61.52 -21.76
C ALA A 8 18.26 -61.06 -22.84
N ALA A 9 17.70 -59.85 -22.72
CA ALA A 9 17.92 -58.75 -23.68
C ALA A 9 16.82 -57.68 -23.58
N ALA A 10 17.26 -56.50 -23.15
CA ALA A 10 16.92 -55.18 -23.68
C ALA A 10 15.43 -54.78 -23.82
N LEU A 11 15.02 -53.82 -22.99
CA LEU A 11 14.90 -52.42 -23.43
C LEU A 11 14.70 -51.51 -22.21
N PHE A 12 15.67 -50.62 -22.01
CA PHE A 12 15.65 -49.51 -21.06
C PHE A 12 14.87 -48.35 -21.68
N ALA A 13 13.89 -47.79 -20.94
CA ALA A 13 13.61 -46.35 -20.96
C ALA A 13 12.79 -45.98 -19.70
N PRO A 14 13.38 -45.32 -18.70
CA PRO A 14 12.64 -44.81 -17.54
C PRO A 14 11.92 -43.51 -17.93
N TRP A 15 10.64 -43.43 -17.60
CA TRP A 15 9.81 -42.23 -17.76
C TRP A 15 10.35 -41.13 -16.83
N LEU A 16 11.03 -40.14 -17.41
CA LEU A 16 11.64 -39.01 -16.70
C LEU A 16 10.63 -37.84 -16.62
N LEU A 17 10.27 -37.49 -15.39
CA LEU A 17 9.94 -36.16 -14.83
C LEU A 17 9.44 -35.05 -15.76
N LEU A 18 8.26 -34.52 -15.46
CA LEU A 18 7.91 -33.12 -15.74
C LEU A 18 7.41 -32.43 -14.46
N THR A 19 8.32 -32.24 -13.50
CA THR A 19 8.11 -31.25 -12.43
C THR A 19 8.39 -29.87 -13.01
N ALA A 20 7.37 -29.22 -13.56
CA ALA A 20 7.48 -27.82 -13.97
C ALA A 20 7.67 -26.95 -12.71
N PRO A 21 8.73 -26.13 -12.61
CA PRO A 21 8.80 -25.14 -11.57
C PRO A 21 7.75 -24.08 -11.87
N ILE A 22 6.77 -23.93 -10.97
CA ILE A 22 5.89 -22.76 -10.95
C ILE A 22 6.81 -21.58 -10.65
N ALA A 23 7.19 -20.83 -11.68
CA ALA A 23 7.89 -19.58 -11.54
C ALA A 23 6.95 -18.62 -10.79
N GLY A 24 7.18 -18.47 -9.48
CA GLY A 24 6.50 -17.48 -8.68
C GLY A 24 6.77 -16.11 -9.28
N THR A 25 5.75 -15.47 -9.81
CA THR A 25 5.78 -14.04 -10.13
C THR A 25 5.95 -13.31 -8.80
N GLY A 26 7.20 -12.99 -8.46
CA GLY A 26 7.52 -12.15 -7.32
C GLY A 26 6.85 -10.79 -7.53
N VAL A 27 5.71 -10.57 -6.88
CA VAL A 27 5.19 -9.23 -6.66
C VAL A 27 6.26 -8.54 -5.85
N LYS A 28 6.99 -7.60 -6.45
CA LYS A 28 7.83 -6.69 -5.67
C LYS A 28 6.89 -5.98 -4.71
N ALA A 29 7.03 -6.26 -3.41
CA ALA A 29 6.43 -5.44 -2.38
C ALA A 29 6.94 -4.02 -2.64
N ALA A 30 6.04 -3.13 -3.09
CA ALA A 30 6.34 -1.72 -3.08
C ALA A 30 6.58 -1.35 -1.62
N ASP A 31 7.68 -0.65 -1.32
CA ASP A 31 7.92 -0.11 0.01
C ASP A 31 6.71 0.76 0.38
N VAL A 32 5.90 0.28 1.32
CA VAL A 32 4.76 1.04 1.83
C VAL A 32 5.33 2.07 2.77
N ALA A 33 5.39 3.32 2.30
CA ALA A 33 5.71 4.44 3.14
C ALA A 33 4.49 4.80 4.02
N PHE A 34 4.76 5.29 5.23
CA PHE A 34 3.74 5.76 6.16
C PHE A 34 4.02 7.21 6.52
N LEU A 35 2.97 7.97 6.82
CA LEU A 35 3.12 9.35 7.31
C LEU A 35 3.78 9.37 8.68
N ALA A 36 4.79 10.22 8.84
CA ALA A 36 5.43 10.42 10.13
C ALA A 36 4.43 10.99 11.14
N GLY A 37 4.43 10.45 12.35
CA GLY A 37 3.53 10.88 13.42
C GLY A 37 2.15 10.21 13.44
N VAL A 38 1.70 9.62 12.32
CA VAL A 38 0.50 8.78 12.28
C VAL A 38 0.90 7.33 12.02
N ALA A 39 1.06 6.57 13.11
CA ALA A 39 1.24 5.13 12.98
C ALA A 39 0.06 4.56 12.16
N ASP A 40 0.38 3.79 11.12
CA ASP A 40 -0.56 3.06 10.27
C ASP A 40 -1.33 3.86 9.20
N LEU A 41 -0.97 5.12 8.91
CA LEU A 41 -1.56 5.84 7.76
C LEU A 41 -0.68 5.73 6.51
N PRO A 42 -1.08 4.96 5.48
CA PRO A 42 -0.26 4.76 4.29
C PRO A 42 -0.10 6.06 3.49
N LEU A 43 1.14 6.32 3.09
CA LEU A 43 1.47 7.39 2.14
C LEU A 43 1.37 6.81 0.72
N MET A 44 0.48 7.39 -0.10
CA MET A 44 0.29 6.93 -1.47
C MET A 44 1.64 6.98 -2.24
N PRO A 45 2.02 5.91 -2.98
CA PRO A 45 3.22 5.94 -3.81
C PRO A 45 3.24 7.13 -4.76
N GLY A 46 4.38 7.83 -4.78
CA GLY A 46 4.59 9.07 -5.54
C GLY A 46 4.18 10.36 -4.80
N LEU A 47 3.68 10.25 -3.57
CA LEU A 47 3.66 11.35 -2.60
C LEU A 47 4.93 11.32 -1.76
N ARG A 48 5.42 12.51 -1.42
CA ARG A 48 6.51 12.74 -0.48
C ARG A 48 6.01 13.65 0.63
N GLU A 49 6.12 13.20 1.87
CA GLU A 49 5.85 14.04 3.04
C GLU A 49 6.82 15.22 3.10
N ILE A 50 6.35 16.38 3.57
CA ILE A 50 7.17 17.54 3.92
C ILE A 50 7.34 17.50 5.45
N PRO A 51 8.48 17.02 5.97
CA PRO A 51 8.64 16.79 7.41
C PRO A 51 8.46 18.06 8.23
N ASP A 52 8.94 19.20 7.72
CA ASP A 52 8.85 20.50 8.38
C ASP A 52 7.41 21.06 8.46
N ALA A 53 6.46 20.45 7.73
CA ALA A 53 5.05 20.83 7.73
C ALA A 53 4.19 19.89 8.60
N THR A 54 4.81 18.90 9.26
CA THR A 54 4.11 18.00 10.17
C THR A 54 4.07 18.61 11.57
N MET A 55 2.87 18.76 12.12
CA MET A 55 2.61 19.33 13.44
C MET A 55 1.87 18.31 14.29
N ILE A 56 2.39 18.03 15.49
CA ILE A 56 1.77 17.12 16.45
C ILE A 56 1.52 17.89 17.74
N PHE A 57 0.26 17.92 18.18
CA PHE A 57 -0.13 18.50 19.46
C PHE A 57 -0.78 17.43 20.32
N ASP A 58 -0.08 17.02 21.37
CA ASP A 58 -0.60 16.11 22.39
C ASP A 58 -1.34 16.88 23.48
N LYS A 59 -2.57 16.45 23.79
CA LYS A 59 -3.39 16.99 24.88
C LYS A 59 -3.94 15.85 25.74
N PRO A 60 -4.37 16.13 26.99
CA PRO A 60 -4.94 15.10 27.87
C PRO A 60 -6.16 14.37 27.28
N HIS A 61 -6.86 14.98 26.33
CA HIS A 61 -8.09 14.45 25.72
C HIS A 61 -7.89 13.96 24.28
N GLY A 62 -6.64 13.73 23.85
CA GLY A 62 -6.31 13.21 22.52
C GLY A 62 -5.23 14.02 21.81
N ARG A 63 -4.75 13.48 20.69
CA ARG A 63 -3.71 14.07 19.85
C ARG A 63 -4.31 14.74 18.62
N LEU A 64 -3.79 15.89 18.25
CA LEU A 64 -4.05 16.54 16.97
C LEU A 64 -2.80 16.38 16.10
N ILE A 65 -2.96 15.77 14.93
CA ILE A 65 -1.86 15.58 13.98
C ILE A 65 -2.23 16.30 12.69
N GLN A 66 -1.29 17.08 12.15
CA GLN A 66 -1.38 17.64 10.82
C GLN A 66 -0.12 17.25 10.06
N ALA A 67 -0.28 16.74 8.85
CA ALA A 67 0.85 16.41 7.97
C ALA A 67 0.56 16.89 6.56
N VAL A 68 1.61 17.19 5.81
CA VAL A 68 1.50 17.65 4.42
C VAL A 68 2.39 16.78 3.55
N ALA A 69 1.84 16.32 2.43
CA ALA A 69 2.58 15.63 1.40
C ALA A 69 2.37 16.29 0.03
N VAL A 70 3.35 16.17 -0.84
CA VAL A 70 3.30 16.68 -2.21
C VAL A 70 3.65 15.59 -3.19
N SER A 71 2.99 15.59 -4.34
CA SER A 71 3.37 14.68 -5.42
C SER A 71 4.65 15.15 -6.09
N GLU A 72 5.41 14.21 -6.65
CA GLU A 72 6.45 14.57 -7.60
C GLU A 72 5.83 15.06 -8.92
N LYS A 73 6.61 15.83 -9.68
CA LYS A 73 6.25 16.16 -11.05
C LYS A 73 6.33 14.87 -11.88
N GLY A 74 5.25 14.51 -12.54
CA GLY A 74 5.24 13.35 -13.43
C GLY A 74 6.32 13.44 -14.52
N SER A 75 6.91 12.30 -14.84
CA SER A 75 7.83 12.08 -15.95
C SER A 75 7.22 11.11 -16.98
N ALA A 76 7.97 10.80 -18.05
CA ALA A 76 7.55 9.78 -19.02
C ALA A 76 7.45 8.38 -18.37
N ASP A 77 8.32 8.10 -17.40
CA ASP A 77 8.42 6.79 -16.73
C ASP A 77 7.51 6.68 -15.49
N SER A 78 7.11 7.82 -14.90
CA SER A 78 6.23 7.87 -13.73
C SER A 78 5.21 9.00 -13.88
N PRO A 79 3.98 8.72 -14.35
CA PRO A 79 2.98 9.74 -14.61
C PRO A 79 2.56 10.46 -13.32
N ALA A 80 2.23 11.74 -13.44
CA ALA A 80 1.82 12.56 -12.31
C ALA A 80 0.54 11.99 -11.66
N ILE A 81 0.51 12.01 -10.33
CA ILE A 81 -0.69 11.61 -9.57
C ILE A 81 -1.81 12.63 -9.84
N GLY A 82 -3.00 12.12 -10.11
CA GLY A 82 -4.23 12.91 -10.19
C GLY A 82 -5.11 12.73 -8.95
N LEU A 83 -5.98 13.71 -8.69
CA LEU A 83 -6.99 13.62 -7.63
C LEU A 83 -7.85 12.34 -7.70
N PRO A 84 -8.28 11.84 -8.89
CA PRO A 84 -9.06 10.59 -8.95
C PRO A 84 -8.28 9.37 -8.45
N ALA A 85 -6.99 9.27 -8.79
CA ALA A 85 -6.14 8.18 -8.34
C ALA A 85 -5.86 8.27 -6.83
N LEU A 86 -5.66 9.48 -6.32
CA LEU A 86 -5.53 9.76 -4.89
C LEU A 86 -6.74 9.29 -4.10
N TRP A 87 -7.95 9.72 -4.52
CA TRP A 87 -9.17 9.37 -3.79
C TRP A 87 -9.45 7.87 -3.86
N ARG A 88 -9.26 7.24 -5.02
CA ARG A 88 -9.38 5.78 -5.14
C ARG A 88 -8.45 5.05 -4.19
N PHE A 89 -7.19 5.45 -4.10
CA PHE A 89 -6.23 4.84 -3.19
C PHE A 89 -6.70 4.89 -1.73
N TYR A 90 -7.12 6.06 -1.23
CA TYR A 90 -7.57 6.19 0.15
C TYR A 90 -8.94 5.56 0.41
N ASP A 91 -9.86 5.61 -0.55
CA ASP A 91 -11.17 4.94 -0.46
C ASP A 91 -11.02 3.40 -0.42
N GLU A 92 -9.98 2.83 -1.04
CA GLU A 92 -9.70 1.39 -1.02
C GLU A 92 -8.87 0.95 0.20
N THR A 93 -7.88 1.73 0.60
CA THR A 93 -6.91 1.34 1.64
C THR A 93 -7.42 1.56 3.06
N LEU A 94 -8.05 2.70 3.34
CA LEU A 94 -8.44 3.09 4.70
C LEU A 94 -9.48 2.15 5.33
N PRO A 95 -10.52 1.67 4.61
CA PRO A 95 -11.47 0.71 5.17
C PRO A 95 -10.83 -0.61 5.63
N GLN A 96 -9.76 -1.05 4.95
CA GLN A 96 -9.01 -2.25 5.34
C GLN A 96 -8.25 -2.06 6.67
N LEU A 97 -8.05 -0.82 7.09
CA LEU A 97 -7.37 -0.42 8.33
C LEU A 97 -8.35 0.00 9.44
N GLY A 98 -9.64 -0.29 9.26
CA GLY A 98 -10.70 0.01 10.22
C GLY A 98 -11.29 1.43 10.11
N TRP A 99 -10.82 2.26 9.18
CA TRP A 99 -11.39 3.59 8.97
C TRP A 99 -12.70 3.52 8.19
N ARG A 100 -13.79 3.95 8.82
CA ARG A 100 -15.10 4.06 8.17
C ARG A 100 -15.21 5.39 7.42
N ARG A 101 -15.57 5.33 6.15
CA ARG A 101 -15.80 6.54 5.33
C ARG A 101 -17.07 7.25 5.81
N ALA A 102 -16.93 8.51 6.22
CA ALA A 102 -18.02 9.40 6.63
C ALA A 102 -18.32 10.48 5.58
N GLY A 103 -17.39 10.72 4.64
CA GLY A 103 -17.54 11.62 3.51
C GLY A 103 -16.33 11.54 2.58
N GLN A 104 -16.34 12.29 1.47
CA GLN A 104 -15.15 12.36 0.63
C GLN A 104 -13.99 12.96 1.42
N GLY A 105 -12.88 12.21 1.52
CA GLY A 105 -11.72 12.63 2.30
C GLY A 105 -11.99 12.74 3.80
N TYR A 106 -13.09 12.17 4.32
CA TYR A 106 -13.38 12.16 5.74
C TYR A 106 -13.70 10.76 6.23
N TYR A 107 -12.96 10.31 7.23
CA TYR A 107 -13.01 8.97 7.77
C TYR A 107 -13.02 9.02 9.29
N VAL A 108 -13.62 8.01 9.92
CA VAL A 108 -13.71 7.89 11.38
C VAL A 108 -13.27 6.50 11.83
N ARG A 109 -12.57 6.42 12.96
CA ARG A 109 -12.09 5.17 13.57
C ARG A 109 -11.86 5.40 15.06
N ASP A 110 -12.43 4.58 15.94
CA ASP A 110 -12.15 4.57 17.38
C ASP A 110 -12.25 5.96 18.07
N GLY A 111 -13.24 6.78 17.70
CA GLY A 111 -13.39 8.14 18.24
C GLY A 111 -12.40 9.17 17.65
N GLU A 112 -11.63 8.81 16.63
CA GLU A 112 -10.82 9.72 15.82
C GLU A 112 -11.49 10.03 14.48
N GLY A 113 -11.30 11.26 14.00
CA GLY A 113 -11.64 11.69 12.65
C GLY A 113 -10.37 12.02 11.85
N LEU A 114 -10.22 11.36 10.70
CA LEU A 114 -9.19 11.64 9.70
C LEU A 114 -9.79 12.47 8.57
N ARG A 115 -9.21 13.64 8.32
CA ARG A 115 -9.52 14.51 7.18
C ARG A 115 -8.34 14.53 6.21
N ILE A 116 -8.65 14.25 4.96
CA ILE A 116 -7.73 14.33 3.82
C ILE A 116 -8.29 15.40 2.89
N SER A 117 -7.50 16.42 2.62
CA SER A 117 -7.81 17.45 1.61
C SER A 117 -6.69 17.49 0.59
N ALA A 118 -7.04 17.60 -0.68
CA ALA A 118 -6.06 17.63 -1.75
C ALA A 118 -6.38 18.71 -2.78
N GLU A 119 -5.35 19.43 -3.19
CA GLU A 119 -5.42 20.52 -4.14
C GLU A 119 -4.40 20.28 -5.25
N LYS A 120 -4.81 20.52 -6.50
CA LYS A 120 -3.93 20.39 -7.65
C LYS A 120 -3.47 21.77 -8.11
N ASN A 121 -2.17 22.01 -8.06
CA ASN A 121 -1.51 23.23 -8.51
C ASN A 121 -0.62 22.90 -9.72
N GLY A 122 -1.19 23.02 -10.92
CA GLY A 122 -0.52 22.61 -12.15
C GLY A 122 -0.20 21.10 -12.16
N PRO A 123 1.07 20.69 -12.29
CA PRO A 123 1.45 19.27 -12.30
C PRO A 123 1.60 18.66 -10.88
N ILE A 124 1.50 19.47 -9.82
CA ILE A 124 1.72 19.03 -8.44
C ILE A 124 0.38 18.91 -7.71
N VAL A 125 0.21 17.83 -6.95
CA VAL A 125 -0.87 17.66 -5.98
C VAL A 125 -0.30 17.89 -4.59
N THR A 126 -0.90 18.80 -3.83
CA THR A 126 -0.62 18.99 -2.41
C THR A 126 -1.74 18.33 -1.61
N VAL A 127 -1.37 17.46 -0.69
CA VAL A 127 -2.29 16.71 0.18
C VAL A 127 -2.02 17.11 1.63
N ARG A 128 -3.10 17.41 2.36
CA ARG A 128 -3.05 17.68 3.79
C ARG A 128 -3.85 16.62 4.51
N PHE A 129 -3.25 16.09 5.56
CA PHE A 129 -3.83 15.11 6.46
C PHE A 129 -4.03 15.78 7.80
N ALA A 130 -5.19 15.58 8.41
CA ALA A 130 -5.47 16.04 9.76
C ALA A 130 -6.19 14.94 10.53
N ILE A 131 -5.67 14.60 11.71
CA ILE A 131 -6.32 13.67 12.64
C ILE A 131 -6.65 14.46 13.90
N ALA A 132 -7.88 14.28 14.36
CA ALA A 132 -8.36 14.87 15.59
C ALA A 132 -9.35 13.93 16.28
N PRO A 133 -9.57 14.06 17.59
CA PRO A 133 -10.71 13.46 18.25
C PRO A 133 -12.01 13.89 17.54
N GLY A 134 -12.87 12.92 17.24
CA GLY A 134 -14.15 13.11 16.56
C GLY A 134 -15.30 12.53 17.39
N THR A 135 -16.46 13.17 17.30
CA THR A 135 -17.71 12.60 17.80
C THR A 135 -18.24 11.63 16.74
N GLU A 136 -18.34 10.35 17.07
CA GLU A 136 -18.87 9.30 16.18
C GLU A 136 -20.33 9.51 15.79
#